data_AF-A0A8K0GJB3-F1
#
_entry.id   AF-A0A8K0GJB3-F1
#
_cell.length_a   1.000
_cell.length_b   1.000
_cell.length_c   1.000
_cell.angle_alpha   90.00
_cell.angle_beta   90.00
_cell.angle_gamma   90.00
#
_symmetry.space_group_name_H-M   'P 1'
#
loop_
_entity.id
_entity.type
_entity.pdbx_description
1 polymer ?
#
loop_
_entity_poly.entity_id
_entity_poly.type
_entity_poly.pdbx_seq_one_letter_code
_entity_poly.pdbx_strand_id
1 'polypeptide(L)'
;MNGVFVLIFSCFFTYIHSTESRCDPDNFTCIPRQTYKLNRCQTCRCSESGESFGMCTKIACTYPPDNNPKNCAVGSCWREKCNTCCCYRNIGTVCTARDC
;
A
#
# COMPACT_ATOMS: atom_id res chain seq x y z
N MET A 1 -38.81 -14.75 -15.59
CA MET A 1 -39.28 -14.69 -16.99
C MET A 1 -39.32 -13.23 -17.41
N ASN A 2 -38.65 -12.95 -18.53
CA ASN A 2 -38.80 -11.81 -19.45
C ASN A 2 -38.55 -10.38 -18.95
N GLY A 3 -37.73 -9.68 -19.73
CA GLY A 3 -37.60 -8.23 -19.72
C GLY A 3 -36.43 -7.79 -20.61
N VAL A 4 -36.68 -7.66 -21.92
CA VAL A 4 -35.74 -7.16 -22.93
C VAL A 4 -35.46 -5.66 -22.69
N PHE A 5 -34.20 -5.23 -22.70
CA PHE A 5 -33.83 -3.90 -23.20
C PHE A 5 -32.41 -3.94 -23.77
N VAL A 6 -32.32 -3.86 -25.10
CA VAL A 6 -31.09 -3.68 -25.85
C VAL A 6 -30.81 -2.17 -25.88
N LEU A 7 -29.69 -1.74 -25.31
CA LEU A 7 -29.03 -0.52 -25.74
C LEU A 7 -27.55 -0.80 -26.02
N ILE A 8 -27.20 -0.42 -27.23
CA ILE A 8 -25.98 -0.73 -27.94
C ILE A 8 -24.98 0.37 -27.54
N PHE A 9 -23.97 0.01 -26.76
CA PHE A 9 -22.69 0.72 -26.77
C PHE A 9 -21.60 -0.31 -27.00
N SER A 10 -21.24 -0.37 -28.27
CA SER A 10 -20.13 -1.10 -28.83
C SER A 10 -18.84 -0.75 -28.11
N CYS A 11 -18.31 -1.69 -27.33
CA CYS A 11 -16.90 -2.03 -27.25
C CYS A 11 -16.78 -3.20 -26.28
N PHE A 12 -16.89 -4.40 -26.85
CA PHE A 12 -16.38 -5.62 -26.26
C PHE A 12 -14.87 -5.46 -26.03
N PHE A 13 -14.46 -4.81 -24.95
CA PHE A 13 -13.20 -5.13 -24.32
C PHE A 13 -13.48 -6.26 -23.35
N THR A 14 -13.39 -7.47 -23.89
CA THR A 14 -12.73 -8.56 -23.17
C THR A 14 -11.53 -7.98 -22.44
N TYR A 15 -11.51 -8.01 -21.11
CA TYR A 15 -10.29 -8.38 -20.38
C TYR A 15 -10.57 -8.44 -18.89
N ILE A 16 -10.40 -9.64 -18.36
CA ILE A 16 -10.12 -9.87 -16.94
C ILE A 16 -8.94 -8.97 -16.57
N HIS A 17 -9.17 -7.87 -15.84
CA HIS A 17 -8.06 -7.10 -15.28
C HIS A 17 -7.77 -7.61 -13.87
N SER A 18 -6.99 -8.70 -13.87
CA SER A 18 -5.93 -8.98 -12.91
C SER A 18 -6.32 -9.16 -11.45
N THR A 19 -6.49 -10.42 -11.04
CA THR A 19 -6.17 -10.89 -9.68
C THR A 19 -4.65 -10.87 -9.43
N GLU A 20 -4.05 -9.70 -9.58
CA GLU A 20 -2.70 -9.45 -9.10
C GLU A 20 -2.89 -8.57 -7.87
N SER A 21 -2.47 -9.04 -6.70
CA SER A 21 -2.49 -8.31 -5.44
C SER A 21 -1.52 -7.13 -5.52
N ARG A 22 -1.83 -6.16 -6.38
CA ARG A 22 -1.14 -4.88 -6.48
C ARG A 22 -1.63 -4.04 -5.33
N CYS A 23 -0.71 -3.57 -4.51
CA CYS A 23 -1.06 -2.64 -3.45
C CYS A 23 -1.59 -1.38 -4.12
N ASP A 24 -2.74 -0.89 -3.67
CA ASP A 24 -3.28 0.37 -4.12
C ASP A 24 -2.33 1.49 -3.68
N PRO A 25 -1.56 2.12 -4.60
CA PRO A 25 -0.54 3.08 -4.21
C PRO A 25 -1.11 4.39 -3.66
N ASP A 26 -2.40 4.65 -3.93
CA ASP A 26 -3.08 5.89 -3.58
C ASP A 26 -3.97 5.70 -2.34
N ASN A 27 -4.44 4.48 -2.06
CA ASN A 27 -5.20 4.14 -0.86
C ASN A 27 -4.39 3.29 0.12
N PHE A 28 -3.78 3.96 1.10
CA PHE A 28 -3.12 3.29 2.22
C PHE A 28 -4.14 2.63 3.14
N THR A 29 -3.98 1.32 3.38
CA THR A 29 -4.73 0.57 4.38
C THR A 29 -3.79 -0.26 5.25
N CYS A 30 -4.18 -0.47 6.50
CA CYS A 30 -3.44 -1.27 7.46
C CYS A 30 -4.39 -2.01 8.41
N ILE A 31 -3.87 -3.05 9.07
CA ILE A 31 -4.66 -3.80 10.06
C ILE A 31 -4.87 -2.87 11.27
N PRO A 32 -6.12 -2.69 11.75
CA PRO A 32 -6.40 -1.82 12.89
C PRO A 32 -5.50 -2.10 14.10
N ARG A 33 -5.02 -1.03 14.72
CA ARG A 33 -4.12 -1.06 15.90
C ARG A 33 -2.77 -1.78 15.72
N GLN A 34 -2.47 -2.38 14.56
CA GLN A 34 -1.17 -3.00 14.29
C GLN A 34 -0.07 -1.96 14.09
N THR A 35 1.16 -2.36 14.38
CA THR A 35 2.34 -1.54 14.14
C THR A 35 2.94 -1.78 12.76
N TYR A 36 3.50 -0.73 12.19
CA TYR A 36 4.19 -0.76 10.90
C TYR A 36 5.40 0.17 10.92
N LYS A 37 6.33 -0.06 9.99
CA LYS A 37 7.50 0.78 9.77
C LYS A 37 7.25 1.70 8.57
N LEU A 38 7.25 3.00 8.83
CA LEU A 38 7.21 4.04 7.80
C LEU A 38 8.64 4.44 7.42
N ASN A 39 8.91 4.42 6.12
CA ASN A 39 10.20 4.75 5.53
C ASN A 39 11.35 4.01 6.24
N ARG A 40 11.16 2.72 6.58
CA ARG A 40 12.12 1.83 7.26
C ARG A 40 12.67 2.29 8.63
N CYS A 41 12.17 3.37 9.22
CA CYS A 41 12.72 3.93 10.46
C CYS A 41 11.65 4.24 11.48
N GLN A 42 10.70 5.12 11.13
CA GLN A 42 9.62 5.51 12.04
C GLN A 42 8.71 4.32 12.31
N THR A 43 8.43 4.07 13.59
CA THR A 43 7.39 3.12 13.98
C THR A 43 6.07 3.86 14.07
N CYS A 44 5.06 3.34 13.40
CA CYS A 44 3.71 3.87 13.44
C CYS A 44 2.74 2.79 13.94
N ARG A 45 1.64 3.22 14.54
CA ARG A 45 0.50 2.38 14.87
C ARG A 45 -0.66 2.76 13.97
N CYS A 46 -1.27 1.77 13.32
CA CYS A 46 -2.47 1.94 12.52
C CYS A 46 -3.62 2.48 13.38
N SER A 47 -4.50 3.29 12.79
CA SER A 47 -5.70 3.78 13.45
C SER A 47 -6.67 2.63 13.77
N GLU A 48 -7.76 2.94 14.48
CA GLU A 48 -8.80 1.95 14.78
C GLU A 48 -9.66 1.58 13.57
N SER A 49 -9.74 2.46 12.55
CA SER A 49 -10.48 2.17 11.32
C SER A 49 -9.67 1.37 10.30
N GLY A 50 -8.35 1.38 10.38
CA GLY A 50 -7.48 0.69 9.40
C GLY A 50 -7.23 1.48 8.11
N GLU A 51 -7.82 2.66 7.98
CA GLU A 51 -7.78 3.46 6.74
C GLU A 51 -6.86 4.69 6.84
N SER A 52 -6.19 4.86 7.99
CA SER A 52 -5.40 6.06 8.25
C SER A 52 -4.15 5.81 9.07
N PHE A 53 -3.18 6.70 8.88
CA PHE A 53 -2.01 6.79 9.75
C PHE A 53 -2.49 7.11 11.16
N GLY A 54 -2.16 6.26 12.14
CA GLY A 54 -2.36 6.59 13.55
C GLY A 54 -1.15 7.36 14.10
N MET A 55 -0.62 6.90 15.23
CA MET A 55 0.48 7.58 15.92
C MET A 55 1.84 7.06 15.44
N CYS A 56 2.73 7.96 15.05
CA CYS A 56 4.10 7.64 14.63
C CYS A 56 5.15 8.26 15.56
N THR A 57 6.26 7.55 15.74
CA THR A 57 7.45 8.09 16.40
C THR A 57 8.05 9.22 15.55
N LYS A 58 8.24 10.41 16.12
CA LYS A 58 8.89 11.54 15.44
C LYS A 58 10.41 11.48 15.58
N ILE A 59 11.03 10.60 14.80
CA ILE A 59 12.50 10.46 14.74
C ILE A 59 13.03 10.91 13.39
N ALA A 60 14.21 11.53 13.38
CA ALA A 60 14.91 11.90 12.16
C ALA A 60 15.52 10.65 11.52
N CYS A 61 15.16 10.36 10.27
CA CYS A 61 15.67 9.22 9.53
C CYS A 61 16.66 9.71 8.48
N THR A 62 17.92 9.31 8.60
CA THR A 62 18.99 9.69 7.67
C THR A 62 19.35 8.50 6.79
N TYR A 63 19.34 8.72 5.48
CA TYR A 63 19.69 7.71 4.48
C TYR A 63 20.62 8.34 3.46
N PRO A 64 21.58 7.57 2.92
CA PRO A 64 22.29 8.03 1.73
C PRO A 64 21.30 8.10 0.54
N PRO A 65 21.54 8.99 -0.43
CA PRO A 65 20.54 9.36 -1.44
C PRO A 65 20.09 8.19 -2.32
N ASP A 66 20.97 7.22 -2.56
CA ASP A 66 20.74 5.97 -3.29
C ASP A 66 19.83 4.98 -2.53
N ASN A 67 19.75 5.08 -1.20
CA ASN A 67 18.95 4.18 -0.36
C ASN A 67 17.84 4.89 0.42
N ASN A 68 17.38 6.04 -0.06
CA ASN A 68 16.25 6.73 0.55
C ASN A 68 14.96 5.91 0.35
N PRO A 69 14.30 5.43 1.42
CA PRO A 69 13.08 4.62 1.31
C PRO A 69 11.86 5.39 0.78
N LYS A 70 11.98 6.69 0.54
CA LYS A 70 10.99 7.45 -0.23
C LYS A 70 11.15 7.28 -1.76
N ASN A 71 12.33 6.89 -2.22
CA ASN A 71 12.67 6.69 -3.63
C ASN A 71 12.39 5.24 -4.07
N CYS A 72 11.19 4.75 -3.81
CA CYS A 72 10.73 3.43 -4.23
C CYS A 72 9.83 3.53 -5.47
N ALA A 73 9.66 2.43 -6.20
CA ALA A 73 8.75 2.39 -7.34
C ALA A 73 7.29 2.38 -6.83
N VAL A 74 6.54 3.45 -7.09
CA VAL A 74 5.15 3.59 -6.62
C VAL A 74 4.29 2.41 -7.06
N GLY A 75 3.52 1.83 -6.14
CA GLY A 75 2.67 0.65 -6.36
C GLY A 75 3.43 -0.68 -6.31
N SER A 76 4.77 -0.66 -6.23
CA SER A 76 5.54 -1.88 -6.02
C SER A 76 5.40 -2.37 -4.58
N CYS A 77 5.33 -3.69 -4.44
CA CYS A 77 5.31 -4.37 -3.16
C CYS A 77 6.30 -5.53 -3.19
N TRP A 78 7.04 -5.70 -2.11
CA TRP A 78 8.09 -6.68 -1.99
C TRP A 78 8.14 -7.22 -0.57
N ARG A 79 8.94 -8.25 -0.38
CA ARG A 79 9.12 -8.90 0.93
C ARG A 79 10.53 -8.67 1.43
N GLU A 80 10.65 -8.20 2.67
CA GLU A 80 11.91 -8.08 3.40
C GLU A 80 11.85 -9.02 4.60
N LYS A 81 12.61 -10.11 4.56
CA LYS A 81 12.46 -11.23 5.51
C LYS A 81 10.99 -11.71 5.59
N CYS A 82 10.35 -11.62 6.76
CA CYS A 82 8.95 -11.97 6.95
C CYS A 82 8.00 -10.77 6.80
N ASN A 83 8.54 -9.56 6.61
CA ASN A 83 7.75 -8.34 6.47
C ASN A 83 7.39 -8.08 5.00
N THR A 84 6.17 -7.60 4.80
CA THR A 84 5.71 -7.13 3.49
C THR A 84 5.83 -5.61 3.46
N CYS A 85 6.48 -5.11 2.41
CA CYS A 85 6.74 -3.69 2.18
C CYS A 85 6.08 -3.24 0.88
N CYS A 86 5.53 -2.04 0.89
CA CYS A 86 4.82 -1.45 -0.24
C CYS A 86 5.24 0.01 -0.42
N CYS A 87 5.31 0.47 -1.65
CA CYS A 87 5.58 1.87 -1.96
C CYS A 87 4.29 2.63 -2.28
N TYR A 88 3.92 3.56 -1.40
CA TYR A 88 2.73 4.40 -1.58
C TYR A 88 3.10 5.78 -2.10
N ARG A 89 2.25 6.34 -2.95
CA ARG A 89 2.45 7.68 -3.51
C ARG A 89 2.48 8.72 -2.38
N ASN A 90 3.42 9.66 -2.45
CA ASN A 90 3.61 10.74 -1.48
C ASN A 90 3.91 10.33 -0.02
N ILE A 91 3.92 9.04 0.28
CA ILE A 91 4.20 8.48 1.61
C ILE A 91 5.59 7.83 1.65
N GLY A 92 5.93 7.07 0.60
CA GLY A 92 7.14 6.27 0.49
C GLY A 92 6.92 4.82 0.91
N THR A 93 7.97 4.17 1.41
CA THR A 93 7.94 2.76 1.80
C THR A 93 7.18 2.56 3.11
N VAL A 94 6.23 1.63 3.14
CA VAL A 94 5.53 1.17 4.34
C VAL A 94 5.67 -0.33 4.46
N CYS A 95 6.18 -0.80 5.60
CA CYS A 95 6.39 -2.23 5.87
C CYS A 95 5.61 -2.68 7.09
N THR A 96 5.12 -3.91 7.10
CA THR A 96 4.68 -4.55 8.35
C THR A 96 5.84 -4.58 9.36
N ALA A 97 5.52 -4.57 10.66
CA ALA A 97 6.53 -4.62 11.72
C ALA A 97 6.42 -5.93 12.53
N ARG A 98 6.49 -7.06 11.83
CA ARG A 98 6.54 -8.40 12.46
C ARG A 98 7.95 -8.65 13.00
N ASP A 99 8.00 -9.35 14.12
CA ASP A 99 9.25 -9.84 14.69
C ASP A 99 9.74 -11.03 13.86
N CYS A 100 10.82 -10.80 13.11
CA CYS A 100 11.60 -11.78 12.36
C CYS A 100 13.09 -11.55 12.68
#